data_AF-A0A958KZS6-F1
#
_entry.id   AF-A0A958KZS6-F1
#
_cell.length_a   1.000
_cell.length_b   1.000
_cell.length_c   1.000
_cell.angle_alpha   90.00
_cell.angle_beta   90.00
_cell.angle_gamma   90.00
#
_symmetry.space_group_name_H-M   'P 1'
#
loop_
_entity.id
_entity.type
_entity.pdbx_description
1 polymer ?
#
loop_
_entity_poly.entity_id
_entity_poly.type
_entity_poly.pdbx_seq_one_letter_code
_entity_poly.pdbx_strand_id
1 'polypeptide(L)'
;MTNTSVHDQQAEEKDLEQTIFEIAEHQRDEDYYSLYSLLRERTVYLPIDGDSLSPSAKTGERHATTANEGLNARLVQIDQCEEPFLLATTNSENQSLKDAYVEIEWIEFLKMASQLPDLGGIMLQGEKSWVAFDSARVSFILEWYERITDPGLGIPLLPIVFVGIAFLTYFFGWIVIGGVVALAVAMTVGTIVYDKIKGKTS
;
A
#
# COMPACT_ATOMS: atom_id res chain seq x y z
N MET A 1 25.72 6.87 9.12
CA MET A 1 25.30 5.45 9.27
C MET A 1 24.63 5.34 10.63
N THR A 2 23.32 5.50 10.66
CA THR A 2 22.49 5.30 11.85
C THR A 2 22.33 3.80 12.06
N ASN A 3 22.79 3.27 13.19
CA ASN A 3 22.44 1.91 13.61
C ASN A 3 20.96 1.91 13.97
N THR A 4 20.10 1.59 13.01
CA THR A 4 18.71 1.18 13.28
C THR A 4 18.78 -0.01 14.24
N SER A 5 18.02 0.04 15.34
CA SER A 5 18.14 -0.98 16.37
C SER A 5 17.55 -2.30 15.85
N VAL A 6 18.17 -3.43 16.21
CA VAL A 6 17.68 -4.78 15.85
C VAL A 6 16.24 -5.00 16.30
N HIS A 7 15.78 -4.27 17.32
CA HIS A 7 14.41 -4.31 17.81
C HIS A 7 13.40 -3.66 16.85
N ASP A 8 13.79 -2.64 16.11
CA ASP A 8 12.89 -1.95 15.16
C ASP A 8 12.62 -2.85 13.93
N GLN A 9 13.63 -3.58 13.46
CA GLN A 9 13.50 -4.52 12.34
C GLN A 9 12.51 -5.66 12.65
N GLN A 10 12.56 -6.23 13.86
CA GLN A 10 11.64 -7.31 14.26
C GLN A 10 10.19 -6.85 14.37
N ALA A 11 9.94 -5.62 14.83
CA ALA A 11 8.59 -5.08 14.92
C ALA A 11 7.99 -4.87 13.52
N GLU A 12 8.79 -4.35 12.59
CA GLU A 12 8.37 -4.15 11.19
C GLU A 12 8.19 -5.47 10.42
N GLU A 13 9.06 -6.47 10.62
CA GLU A 13 8.89 -7.79 10.00
C GLU A 13 7.59 -8.46 10.45
N LYS A 14 7.26 -8.33 11.74
CA LYS A 14 5.99 -8.83 12.29
C LYS A 14 4.79 -8.11 11.67
N ASP A 15 4.93 -6.82 11.37
CA ASP A 15 3.89 -6.01 10.72
C ASP A 15 3.65 -6.46 9.27
N LEU A 16 4.72 -6.77 8.54
CA LEU A 16 4.63 -7.22 7.15
C LEU A 16 3.96 -8.60 7.02
N GLU A 17 4.38 -9.60 7.81
CA GLU A 17 3.77 -10.94 7.78
C GLU A 17 2.28 -10.87 8.18
N GLN A 18 1.96 -10.10 9.22
CA GLN A 18 0.59 -9.90 9.66
C GLN A 18 -0.26 -9.26 8.54
N THR A 19 0.26 -8.26 7.84
CA THR A 19 -0.44 -7.61 6.72
C THR A 19 -0.69 -8.59 5.56
N ILE A 20 0.31 -9.41 5.20
CA ILE A 20 0.15 -10.44 4.15
C ILE A 20 -0.93 -11.46 4.56
N PHE A 21 -0.92 -11.89 5.82
CA PHE A 21 -1.94 -12.78 6.36
C PHE A 21 -3.35 -12.16 6.30
N GLU A 22 -3.50 -10.90 6.73
CA GLU A 22 -4.79 -10.21 6.71
C GLU A 22 -5.35 -10.05 5.30
N ILE A 23 -4.50 -9.78 4.30
CA ILE A 23 -4.92 -9.76 2.89
C ILE A 23 -5.40 -11.14 2.45
N ALA A 24 -4.65 -12.19 2.77
CA ALA A 24 -4.99 -13.56 2.37
C ALA A 24 -6.35 -14.01 2.95
N GLU A 25 -6.65 -13.63 4.19
CA GLU A 25 -7.88 -14.00 4.90
C GLU A 25 -9.08 -13.08 4.60
N HIS A 26 -8.86 -11.78 4.44
CA HIS A 26 -9.92 -10.78 4.45
C HIS A 26 -10.06 -9.99 3.15
N GLN A 27 -9.01 -9.92 2.33
CA GLN A 27 -9.00 -9.26 1.01
C GLN A 27 -9.55 -7.81 1.03
N ARG A 28 -9.33 -7.07 2.13
CA ARG A 28 -9.78 -5.67 2.25
C ARG A 28 -8.81 -4.75 1.52
N ASP A 29 -9.33 -3.78 0.76
CA ASP A 29 -8.48 -2.82 0.03
C ASP A 29 -7.55 -2.02 0.96
N GLU A 30 -7.95 -1.73 2.20
CA GLU A 30 -7.11 -1.03 3.20
C GLU A 30 -5.83 -1.80 3.56
N ASP A 31 -5.90 -3.13 3.61
CA ASP A 31 -4.77 -4.00 3.91
C ASP A 31 -3.78 -3.99 2.74
N TYR A 32 -4.29 -3.99 1.50
CA TYR A 32 -3.48 -3.85 0.29
C TYR A 32 -2.70 -2.53 0.26
N TYR A 33 -3.34 -1.39 0.57
CA TYR A 33 -2.64 -0.09 0.63
C TYR A 33 -1.57 -0.05 1.72
N SER A 34 -1.84 -0.69 2.86
CA SER A 34 -0.87 -0.84 3.95
C SER A 34 0.34 -1.63 3.47
N LEU A 35 0.13 -2.75 2.78
CA LEU A 35 1.20 -3.54 2.19
C LEU A 35 2.04 -2.76 1.17
N TYR A 36 1.41 -1.98 0.28
CA TYR A 36 2.15 -1.15 -0.69
C TYR A 36 3.03 -0.12 0.01
N SER A 37 2.55 0.46 1.11
CA SER A 37 3.33 1.43 1.88
C SER A 37 4.52 0.76 2.55
N LEU A 38 4.34 -0.43 3.12
CA LEU A 38 5.40 -1.21 3.78
C LEU A 38 6.49 -1.69 2.80
N LEU A 39 6.11 -2.06 1.57
CA LEU A 39 7.03 -2.61 0.57
C LEU A 39 7.75 -1.54 -0.27
N ARG A 40 7.33 -0.27 -0.21
CA ARG A 40 7.81 0.80 -1.11
C ARG A 40 9.33 0.89 -1.24
N GLU A 41 10.03 0.79 -0.11
CA GLU A 41 11.49 0.94 -0.03
C GLU A 41 12.18 -0.38 0.35
N ARG A 42 11.46 -1.51 0.21
CA ARG A 42 11.98 -2.83 0.53
C ARG A 42 12.48 -3.54 -0.72
N THR A 43 13.45 -4.41 -0.51
CA THR A 43 13.85 -5.42 -1.49
C THR A 43 13.03 -6.69 -1.28
N VAL A 44 12.83 -7.42 -2.37
CA VAL A 44 12.28 -8.77 -2.38
C VAL A 44 13.27 -9.70 -3.06
N TYR A 45 13.13 -10.99 -2.78
CA TYR A 45 14.01 -12.02 -3.32
C TYR A 45 13.26 -12.83 -4.36
N LEU A 46 13.78 -12.80 -5.58
CA LEU A 46 13.24 -13.50 -6.74
C LEU A 46 14.01 -14.81 -6.94
N PRO A 47 13.39 -15.99 -6.76
CA PRO A 47 14.02 -17.25 -7.11
C PRO A 47 14.27 -17.31 -8.63
N ILE A 48 15.48 -17.71 -9.00
CA ILE A 48 15.89 -17.89 -10.40
C ILE A 48 16.42 -19.30 -10.62
N ASP A 49 16.49 -19.70 -11.88
CA ASP A 49 17.21 -20.90 -12.28
C ASP A 49 18.72 -20.69 -12.11
N GLY A 50 19.37 -21.50 -11.28
CA GLY A 50 20.81 -21.42 -11.04
C GLY A 50 21.64 -21.63 -12.31
N ASP A 51 21.13 -22.42 -13.27
CA ASP A 51 21.80 -22.66 -14.55
C ASP A 51 21.74 -21.43 -15.49
N SER A 52 20.88 -20.45 -15.19
CA SER A 52 20.80 -19.18 -15.93
C SER A 52 21.83 -18.14 -15.46
N LEU A 53 22.50 -18.38 -14.33
CA LEU A 53 23.54 -17.48 -13.84
C LEU A 53 24.82 -17.59 -14.66
N SER A 54 25.49 -16.46 -14.84
CA SER A 54 26.81 -16.43 -15.44
C SER A 54 27.79 -17.30 -14.63
N PRO A 55 28.70 -18.07 -15.27
CA PRO A 55 29.71 -18.87 -14.56
C PRO A 55 30.63 -18.05 -13.63
N SER A 56 30.67 -16.72 -13.81
CA SER A 56 31.41 -15.81 -12.92
C SER A 56 30.65 -15.43 -11.65
N ALA A 57 29.35 -15.69 -11.58
CA ALA A 57 28.54 -15.40 -10.41
C ALA A 57 28.97 -16.33 -9.26
N LYS A 58 29.23 -15.76 -8.09
CA LYS A 58 29.55 -16.52 -6.88
C LYS A 58 28.44 -16.38 -5.85
N THR A 59 28.12 -17.48 -5.18
CA THR A 59 27.17 -17.50 -4.08
C THR A 59 27.58 -16.50 -2.99
N GLY A 60 26.65 -15.65 -2.55
CA GLY A 60 26.87 -14.64 -1.52
C GLY A 60 27.61 -13.38 -1.99
N GLU A 61 28.03 -13.31 -3.26
CA GLU A 61 28.56 -12.09 -3.85
C GLU A 61 27.48 -11.39 -4.68
N ARG A 62 27.37 -10.06 -4.53
CA ARG A 62 26.49 -9.26 -5.39
C ARG A 62 27.03 -9.32 -6.82
N HIS A 63 26.26 -9.95 -7.71
CA HIS A 63 26.55 -9.99 -9.14
C HIS A 63 25.78 -8.88 -9.85
N ALA A 64 26.48 -8.05 -10.63
CA ALA A 64 25.83 -7.05 -11.46
C ALA A 64 25.52 -7.68 -12.83
N THR A 65 24.23 -7.78 -13.16
CA THR A 65 23.81 -8.33 -14.45
C THR A 65 24.03 -7.32 -15.57
N THR A 66 24.26 -7.83 -16.78
CA THR A 66 24.26 -7.03 -18.01
C THR A 66 23.05 -7.36 -18.86
N ALA A 67 22.67 -6.50 -19.80
CA ALA A 67 21.53 -6.74 -20.69
C ALA A 67 21.66 -8.03 -21.55
N ASN A 68 22.86 -8.61 -21.64
CA ASN A 68 23.12 -9.86 -22.36
C ASN A 68 22.99 -11.11 -21.46
N GLU A 69 22.92 -10.93 -20.14
CA GLU A 69 22.73 -12.03 -19.18
C GLU A 69 21.22 -12.23 -18.97
N GLY A 70 20.67 -13.22 -19.67
CA GLY A 70 19.27 -13.63 -19.47
C GLY A 70 19.13 -14.43 -18.19
N LEU A 71 18.42 -13.89 -17.21
CA LEU A 71 18.05 -14.62 -15.99
C LEU A 71 16.66 -15.22 -16.15
N ASN A 72 16.54 -16.52 -15.88
CA ASN A 72 15.25 -17.20 -15.91
C ASN A 72 14.66 -17.19 -14.50
N ALA A 73 13.66 -16.35 -14.29
CA ALA A 73 12.91 -16.36 -13.03
C ALA A 73 12.04 -17.62 -12.92
N ARG A 74 11.92 -18.15 -11.70
CA ARG A 74 11.03 -19.29 -11.44
C ARG A 74 9.59 -18.80 -11.42
N LEU A 75 8.78 -19.38 -12.29
CA LEU A 75 7.34 -19.16 -12.33
C LEU A 75 6.61 -20.21 -11.50
N VAL A 76 5.46 -19.85 -10.94
CA VAL A 76 4.57 -20.73 -10.18
C VAL A 76 3.22 -20.82 -10.86
N GLN A 77 2.72 -22.04 -11.06
CA GLN A 77 1.36 -22.27 -11.52
C GLN A 77 0.41 -22.34 -10.31
N ILE A 78 -0.69 -21.62 -10.38
CA ILE A 78 -1.80 -21.74 -9.41
C ILE A 78 -2.88 -22.59 -10.09
N ASP A 79 -3.36 -23.64 -9.41
CA ASP A 79 -4.26 -24.67 -10.00
C ASP A 79 -5.54 -24.11 -10.66
N GLN A 80 -5.96 -22.90 -10.31
CA GLN A 80 -7.17 -22.24 -10.80
C GLN A 80 -6.91 -21.13 -11.82
N CYS A 81 -5.65 -20.86 -12.14
CA CYS A 81 -5.26 -19.85 -13.12
C CYS A 81 -4.64 -20.53 -14.34
N GLU A 82 -4.96 -20.03 -15.53
CA GLU A 82 -4.34 -20.53 -16.76
C GLU A 82 -2.92 -19.99 -16.90
N GLU A 83 -2.72 -18.69 -16.63
CA GLU A 83 -1.41 -18.07 -16.72
C GLU A 83 -0.55 -18.30 -15.47
N PRO A 84 0.78 -18.43 -15.63
CA PRO A 84 1.72 -18.53 -14.52
C PRO A 84 1.91 -17.20 -13.78
N PHE A 85 2.37 -17.30 -12.54
CA PHE A 85 2.68 -16.15 -11.68
C PHE A 85 4.18 -16.06 -11.43
N LEU A 86 4.69 -14.84 -11.37
CA LEU A 86 6.07 -14.57 -10.98
C LEU A 86 6.18 -14.54 -9.45
N LEU A 87 7.03 -15.38 -8.88
CA LEU A 87 7.20 -15.51 -7.44
C LEU A 87 8.24 -14.53 -6.89
N ALA A 88 7.96 -13.88 -5.76
CA ALA A 88 8.94 -13.23 -4.90
C ALA A 88 8.69 -13.57 -3.44
N THR A 89 9.74 -13.51 -2.61
CA THR A 89 9.66 -13.69 -1.14
C THR A 89 10.26 -12.50 -0.42
N THR A 90 9.73 -12.19 0.76
CA THR A 90 10.24 -11.12 1.63
C THR A 90 11.42 -11.57 2.50
N ASN A 91 11.68 -12.87 2.58
CA ASN A 91 12.75 -13.46 3.40
C ASN A 91 13.82 -14.15 2.52
N SER A 92 15.08 -13.77 2.70
CA SER A 92 16.25 -14.33 1.99
C SER A 92 16.62 -15.75 2.42
N GLU A 93 16.13 -16.21 3.58
CA GLU A 93 16.33 -17.57 4.09
C GLU A 93 15.19 -18.53 3.66
N ASN A 94 14.26 -18.06 2.82
CA ASN A 94 13.13 -18.85 2.39
C ASN A 94 13.59 -20.10 1.60
N GLN A 95 12.97 -21.24 1.89
CA GLN A 95 13.30 -22.51 1.24
C GLN A 95 13.04 -22.52 -0.28
N SER A 96 12.20 -21.63 -0.79
CA SER A 96 11.96 -21.48 -2.23
C SER A 96 13.18 -20.93 -2.98
N LEU A 97 14.14 -20.31 -2.27
CA LEU A 97 15.34 -19.67 -2.82
C LEU A 97 16.59 -20.59 -2.87
N LYS A 98 16.47 -21.86 -2.48
CA LYS A 98 17.60 -22.77 -2.21
C LYS A 98 18.67 -22.89 -3.31
N ASP A 99 18.29 -22.71 -4.56
CA ASP A 99 19.22 -22.88 -5.68
C ASP A 99 19.94 -21.56 -5.99
N ALA A 100 19.19 -20.55 -6.40
CA ALA A 100 19.68 -19.22 -6.71
C ALA A 100 18.54 -18.20 -6.58
N TYR A 101 18.90 -16.96 -6.23
CA TYR A 101 17.95 -15.87 -6.15
C TYR A 101 18.61 -14.52 -6.48
N VAL A 102 17.77 -13.55 -6.84
CA VAL A 102 18.15 -12.16 -7.04
C VAL A 102 17.46 -11.31 -5.99
N GLU A 103 18.21 -10.43 -5.34
CA GLU A 103 17.64 -9.34 -4.54
C GLU A 103 17.30 -8.16 -5.46
N ILE A 104 16.05 -7.74 -5.46
CA ILE A 104 15.53 -6.69 -6.34
C ILE A 104 14.63 -5.75 -5.54
N GLU A 105 14.66 -4.45 -5.83
CA GLU A 105 13.73 -3.49 -5.26
C GLU A 105 12.28 -3.85 -5.65
N TRP A 106 11.35 -3.77 -4.71
CA TRP A 106 9.95 -4.15 -4.94
C TRP A 106 9.33 -3.48 -6.17
N ILE A 107 9.58 -2.18 -6.37
CA ILE A 107 9.06 -1.44 -7.52
C ILE A 107 9.65 -1.95 -8.83
N GLU A 108 10.95 -2.24 -8.87
CA GLU A 108 11.62 -2.78 -10.06
C GLU A 108 11.13 -4.19 -10.38
N PHE A 109 10.83 -5.00 -9.35
CA PHE A 109 10.18 -6.30 -9.52
C PHE A 109 8.80 -6.18 -10.18
N LEU A 110 7.97 -5.24 -9.73
CA LEU A 110 6.65 -4.98 -10.33
C LEU A 110 6.76 -4.51 -11.79
N LYS A 111 7.70 -3.59 -12.07
CA LYS A 111 7.96 -3.12 -13.45
C LYS A 111 8.36 -4.29 -14.34
N MET A 112 9.29 -5.13 -13.89
CA MET A 112 9.69 -6.33 -14.64
C MET A 112 8.50 -7.26 -14.87
N ALA A 113 7.69 -7.55 -13.85
CA ALA A 113 6.51 -8.40 -13.97
C ALA A 113 5.52 -7.87 -15.03
N SER A 114 5.26 -6.56 -15.04
CA SER A 114 4.35 -5.93 -16.02
C SER A 114 4.85 -5.95 -17.47
N GLN A 115 6.13 -6.25 -17.70
CA GLN A 115 6.72 -6.36 -19.04
C GLN A 115 6.74 -7.79 -19.57
N LEU A 116 6.48 -8.79 -18.72
CA LEU A 116 6.45 -10.18 -19.14
C LEU A 116 5.12 -10.51 -19.82
N PRO A 117 5.14 -11.03 -21.06
CA PRO A 117 3.92 -11.50 -21.71
C PRO A 117 3.40 -12.76 -21.00
N ASP A 118 2.09 -12.99 -21.11
CA ASP A 118 1.43 -14.23 -20.66
C ASP A 118 1.60 -14.54 -19.16
N LEU A 119 1.72 -13.50 -18.34
CA LEU A 119 1.78 -13.60 -16.88
C LEU A 119 0.40 -13.29 -16.28
N GLY A 120 -0.09 -14.16 -15.38
CA GLY A 120 -1.33 -13.93 -14.63
C GLY A 120 -1.17 -12.84 -13.57
N GLY A 121 0.06 -12.63 -13.13
CA GLY A 121 0.44 -11.61 -12.16
C GLY A 121 1.64 -12.03 -11.32
N ILE A 122 1.73 -11.54 -10.10
CA ILE A 122 2.81 -11.86 -9.17
C ILE A 122 2.28 -12.58 -7.93
N MET A 123 3.13 -13.37 -7.30
CA MET A 123 2.87 -14.00 -6.01
C MET A 123 3.96 -13.56 -5.03
N LEU A 124 3.54 -12.96 -3.91
CA LEU A 124 4.43 -12.54 -2.84
C LEU A 124 4.28 -13.51 -1.66
N GLN A 125 5.41 -14.09 -1.26
CA GLN A 125 5.51 -14.99 -0.13
C GLN A 125 6.10 -14.24 1.07
N GLY A 126 5.38 -14.28 2.20
CA GLY A 126 5.91 -13.87 3.50
C GLY A 126 6.75 -14.98 4.16
N GLU A 127 6.72 -15.06 5.48
CA GLU A 127 7.30 -16.18 6.23
C GLU A 127 6.42 -17.44 6.10
N LYS A 128 5.10 -17.27 6.26
CA LYS A 128 4.12 -18.37 6.26
C LYS A 128 2.97 -18.11 5.29
N SER A 129 2.63 -16.85 5.11
CA SER A 129 1.48 -16.41 4.34
C SER A 129 1.85 -16.05 2.90
N TRP A 130 0.86 -16.07 2.01
CA TRP A 130 1.04 -15.78 0.59
C TRP A 130 -0.06 -14.86 0.11
N VAL A 131 0.28 -13.95 -0.80
CA VAL A 131 -0.67 -13.09 -1.47
C VAL A 131 -0.37 -13.06 -2.97
N ALA A 132 -1.40 -13.23 -3.78
CA ALA A 132 -1.32 -13.08 -5.23
C ALA A 132 -1.87 -11.71 -5.65
N PHE A 133 -1.25 -11.11 -6.65
CA PHE A 133 -1.71 -9.89 -7.30
C PHE A 133 -1.85 -10.19 -8.78
N ASP A 134 -3.04 -9.99 -9.32
CA ASP A 134 -3.24 -10.06 -10.76
C ASP A 134 -2.55 -8.88 -11.48
N SER A 135 -2.42 -8.99 -12.80
CA SER A 135 -1.79 -7.96 -13.63
C SER A 135 -2.46 -6.58 -13.50
N ALA A 136 -3.79 -6.53 -13.30
CA ALA A 136 -4.50 -5.26 -13.10
C ALA A 136 -4.09 -4.58 -11.79
N ARG A 137 -3.91 -5.35 -10.71
CA ARG A 137 -3.44 -4.85 -9.42
C ARG A 137 -1.98 -4.44 -9.49
N VAL A 138 -1.13 -5.15 -10.21
CA VAL A 138 0.26 -4.74 -10.47
C VAL A 138 0.30 -3.37 -11.16
N SER A 139 -0.48 -3.18 -12.23
CA SER A 139 -0.58 -1.88 -12.91
C SER A 139 -1.07 -0.78 -11.97
N PHE A 140 -2.11 -1.06 -11.17
CA PHE A 140 -2.62 -0.11 -10.19
C PHE A 140 -1.55 0.32 -9.17
N ILE A 141 -0.76 -0.62 -8.65
CA ILE A 141 0.31 -0.34 -7.69
C ILE A 141 1.38 0.57 -8.31
N LEU A 142 1.79 0.28 -9.55
CA LEU A 142 2.77 1.11 -10.27
C LEU A 142 2.27 2.54 -10.48
N GLU A 143 1.03 2.71 -10.95
CA GLU A 143 0.40 4.04 -11.09
C GLU A 143 0.24 4.79 -9.76
N TRP A 144 -0.01 4.05 -8.68
CA TRP A 144 -0.09 4.62 -7.34
C TRP A 144 1.29 5.14 -6.89
N TYR A 145 2.36 4.37 -7.10
CA TYR A 145 3.73 4.79 -6.78
C TYR A 145 4.19 6.02 -7.58
N GLU A 146 3.89 6.07 -8.88
CA GLU A 146 4.21 7.22 -9.73
C GLU A 146 3.56 8.50 -9.20
N ARG A 147 2.27 8.43 -8.84
CA ARG A 147 1.51 9.58 -8.30
C ARG A 147 2.07 10.12 -6.99
N ILE A 148 2.60 9.26 -6.12
CA ILE A 148 3.17 9.71 -4.83
C ILE A 148 4.65 10.11 -4.91
N THR A 149 5.35 9.73 -5.99
CA THR A 149 6.80 9.95 -6.13
C THR A 149 7.13 11.15 -7.03
N ASP A 150 6.24 11.53 -7.96
CA ASP A 150 6.38 12.77 -8.75
C ASP A 150 5.48 13.89 -8.19
N PRO A 151 5.98 14.76 -7.29
CA PRO A 151 5.23 15.91 -6.81
C PRO A 151 5.04 17.02 -7.89
N GLY A 152 5.69 16.90 -9.06
CA GLY A 152 5.64 17.86 -10.16
C GLY A 152 4.51 17.62 -11.16
N LEU A 153 3.96 16.41 -11.20
CA LEU A 153 2.70 16.10 -11.89
C LEU A 153 1.54 16.59 -11.02
N GLY A 154 1.14 17.86 -11.23
CA GLY A 154 0.10 18.57 -10.48
C GLY A 154 -1.05 17.66 -10.02
N ILE A 155 -1.05 17.38 -8.71
CA ILE A 155 -1.92 16.42 -8.03
C ILE A 155 -3.40 16.72 -8.35
N PRO A 156 -4.19 15.81 -8.96
CA PRO A 156 -5.61 15.79 -8.71
C PRO A 156 -5.78 15.30 -7.26
N LEU A 157 -6.08 16.24 -6.36
CA LEU A 157 -6.43 15.95 -4.96
C LEU A 157 -7.60 14.95 -4.93
N LEU A 158 -7.32 13.65 -4.78
CA LEU A 158 -8.31 12.62 -4.51
C LEU A 158 -8.34 12.31 -2.99
N PRO A 159 -9.42 11.71 -2.47
CA PRO A 159 -10.41 12.31 -1.55
C PRO A 159 -9.99 12.43 -0.07
N ILE A 160 -8.71 12.52 0.26
CA ILE A 160 -8.30 12.89 1.64
C ILE A 160 -8.78 14.32 1.96
N VAL A 161 -8.87 15.17 0.95
CA VAL A 161 -9.53 16.49 1.05
C VAL A 161 -11.06 16.37 1.17
N PHE A 162 -11.71 15.31 0.67
CA PHE A 162 -13.16 15.14 0.83
C PHE A 162 -13.55 14.76 2.25
N VAL A 163 -12.75 13.97 2.97
CA VAL A 163 -13.00 13.72 4.41
C VAL A 163 -12.81 15.01 5.20
N GLY A 164 -11.78 15.81 4.90
CA GLY A 164 -11.57 17.12 5.52
C GLY A 164 -12.68 18.15 5.22
N ILE A 165 -13.14 18.24 3.96
CA ILE A 165 -14.20 19.17 3.54
C ILE A 165 -15.59 18.71 4.02
N ALA A 166 -15.88 17.41 4.05
CA ALA A 166 -17.11 16.88 4.65
C ALA A 166 -17.14 17.15 6.16
N PHE A 167 -16.00 17.01 6.86
CA PHE A 167 -15.89 17.34 8.28
C PHE A 167 -16.03 18.86 8.52
N LEU A 168 -15.41 19.69 7.68
CA LEU A 168 -15.55 21.15 7.75
C LEU A 168 -16.98 21.60 7.47
N THR A 169 -17.65 21.08 6.45
CA THR A 169 -19.05 21.44 6.14
C THR A 169 -20.03 20.94 7.20
N TYR A 170 -19.79 19.77 7.79
CA TYR A 170 -20.57 19.28 8.93
C TYR A 170 -20.35 20.17 10.17
N PHE A 171 -19.10 20.51 10.50
CA PHE A 171 -18.76 21.33 11.66
C PHE A 171 -19.27 22.79 11.51
N PHE A 172 -19.11 23.40 10.33
CA PHE A 172 -19.66 24.72 10.05
C PHE A 172 -21.19 24.72 9.97
N GLY A 173 -21.82 23.64 9.50
CA GLY A 173 -23.27 23.48 9.50
C GLY A 173 -23.87 23.58 10.91
N TRP A 174 -23.25 22.92 11.89
CA TRP A 174 -23.67 23.01 13.30
C TRP A 174 -23.47 24.41 13.90
N ILE A 175 -22.40 25.12 13.54
CA ILE A 175 -22.17 26.50 14.01
C ILE A 175 -23.25 27.45 13.47
N VAL A 176 -23.60 27.34 12.18
CA VAL A 176 -24.63 28.21 11.58
C VAL A 176 -26.01 27.89 12.15
N ILE A 177 -26.39 26.61 12.25
CA ILE A 177 -27.68 26.20 12.82
C ILE A 177 -27.76 26.58 14.31
N GLY A 178 -26.71 26.32 15.08
CA GLY A 178 -26.63 26.70 16.49
C GLY A 178 -26.75 28.21 16.70
N GLY A 179 -26.09 29.01 15.85
CA GLY A 179 -26.17 30.47 15.87
C GLY A 179 -27.58 31.00 15.60
N VAL A 180 -28.27 30.45 14.59
CA VAL A 180 -29.65 30.87 14.25
C VAL A 180 -30.64 30.51 15.37
N VAL A 181 -30.51 29.33 15.97
CA VAL A 181 -31.37 28.90 17.10
C VAL A 181 -31.13 29.78 18.32
N ALA A 182 -29.88 30.07 18.66
CA ALA A 182 -29.54 30.94 19.79
C ALA A 182 -30.12 32.35 19.62
N LEU A 183 -30.05 32.91 18.40
CA LEU A 183 -30.63 34.22 18.09
C LEU A 183 -32.16 34.22 18.21
N ALA A 184 -32.84 33.20 17.69
CA ALA A 184 -34.30 33.08 17.79
C ALA A 184 -34.78 32.95 19.25
N VAL A 185 -34.06 32.19 20.07
CA VAL A 185 -34.33 32.07 21.51
C VAL A 185 -34.12 33.42 22.20
N ALA A 186 -33.01 34.12 21.92
CA ALA A 186 -32.74 35.43 22.50
C ALA A 186 -33.82 36.47 22.15
N MET A 187 -34.30 36.47 20.90
CA MET A 187 -35.40 37.35 20.48
C MET A 187 -36.70 37.02 21.21
N THR A 188 -37.03 35.74 21.36
CA THR A 188 -38.26 35.29 22.04
C THR A 188 -38.24 35.59 23.54
N VAL A 189 -37.10 35.36 24.20
CA VAL A 189 -36.94 35.70 25.62
C VAL A 189 -36.96 37.22 25.80
N GLY A 190 -36.32 37.96 24.89
CA GLY A 190 -36.32 39.42 24.91
C GLY A 190 -37.71 40.03 24.82
N THR A 191 -38.58 39.52 23.94
CA THR A 191 -39.97 40.01 23.82
C THR A 191 -40.80 39.70 25.06
N ILE A 192 -40.68 38.50 25.63
CA ILE A 192 -41.38 38.13 26.87
C ILE A 192 -40.96 39.04 28.04
N VAL A 193 -39.67 39.27 28.20
CA VAL A 193 -39.15 40.15 29.27
C VAL A 193 -39.59 41.60 29.04
N TYR A 194 -39.56 42.07 27.79
CA TYR A 194 -39.99 43.42 27.43
C TYR A 194 -41.48 43.66 27.73
N ASP A 195 -42.35 42.73 27.34
CA ASP A 195 -43.80 42.83 27.59
C ASP A 195 -44.13 42.78 29.08
N LYS A 196 -43.37 41.97 29.86
CA LYS A 196 -43.49 41.92 31.33
C LYS A 196 -43.07 43.23 31.99
N ILE A 197 -42.02 43.89 31.51
CA ILE A 197 -41.57 45.19 32.03
C ILE A 197 -42.55 46.31 31.66
N LYS A 198 -43.16 46.26 30.47
CA LYS A 198 -44.12 47.27 30.02
C LYS A 198 -45.54 47.12 30.59
N GLY A 199 -45.77 46.13 31.45
CA GLY A 199 -47.09 45.93 32.08
C GLY A 199 -48.19 45.58 31.09
N LYS A 200 -47.83 45.00 29.93
CA LYS A 200 -48.77 44.58 28.88
C LYS A 200 -49.28 43.16 29.18
N THR A 201 -49.78 42.93 30.39
CA THR A 201 -50.61 41.76 30.69
C THR A 201 -52.02 42.08 30.25
N SER A 202 -52.42 41.54 29.09
CA SER A 202 -53.84 41.29 28.82
C SER A 202 -54.30 40.09 29.63
#